data_AF-A0A151TNA4-F1
#
_entry.id   AF-A0A151TNA4-F1
#
_cell.length_a   1.000
_cell.length_b   1.000
_cell.length_c   1.000
_cell.angle_alpha   90.00
_cell.angle_beta   90.00
_cell.angle_gamma   90.00
#
_symmetry.space_group_name_H-M   'P 1'
#
loop_
_entity.id
_entity.type
_entity.pdbx_description
1 polymer ?
#
loop_
_entity_poly.entity_id
_entity_poly.type
_entity_poly.pdbx_seq_one_letter_code
_entity_poly.pdbx_strand_id
1 'polypeptide(L)'
;LKYYLRDFASQGNDPENEKELFNLCHAFLKNVIERIFDIFKSRFIIFKSTLPFLFKTQVELVLICATLHNFLHKECRFDEFLIEAVDEFSSSTLLINEDHTFEPII
;
A
#
# COMPACT_ATOMS: atom_id res chain seq x y z
N LEU A 1 -4.15 -5.68 -8.88
CA LEU A 1 -3.88 -4.23 -8.99
C LEU A 1 -2.57 -3.93 -9.72
N LYS A 2 -1.42 -4.53 -9.37
CA LYS A 2 -0.13 -4.34 -10.09
C LYS A 2 -0.25 -4.55 -11.61
N TYR A 3 -0.95 -5.60 -12.06
CA TYR A 3 -1.22 -5.82 -13.49
C TYR A 3 -2.12 -4.74 -14.10
N TYR A 4 -3.25 -4.42 -13.45
CA TYR A 4 -4.17 -3.38 -13.92
C TYR A 4 -3.49 -1.99 -13.98
N LEU A 5 -2.79 -1.57 -12.91
CA LEU A 5 -2.04 -0.32 -12.89
C LEU A 5 -0.86 -0.30 -13.89
N ARG A 6 -0.22 -1.45 -14.15
CA ARG A 6 0.86 -1.55 -15.14
C ARG A 6 0.34 -1.42 -16.55
N ASP A 7 -0.80 -2.04 -16.87
CA ASP A 7 -1.44 -1.91 -18.18
C ASP A 7 -1.99 -0.48 -18.38
N PHE A 8 -2.55 0.15 -17.33
CA PHE A 8 -3.00 1.55 -17.38
C PHE A 8 -1.82 2.54 -17.52
N ALA A 9 -0.76 2.39 -16.71
CA ALA A 9 0.40 3.28 -16.73
C ALA A 9 1.24 3.13 -18.01
N SER A 10 1.24 1.95 -18.64
CA SER A 10 1.98 1.72 -19.90
C SER A 10 1.24 2.23 -21.14
N GLN A 11 -0.10 2.38 -21.08
CA GLN A 11 -0.88 2.91 -22.19
C GLN A 11 -1.20 4.40 -22.08
N GLY A 12 -0.93 5.05 -20.93
CA GLY A 12 -1.30 6.46 -20.72
C GLY A 12 -2.81 6.68 -20.74
N ASN A 13 -3.58 5.62 -20.52
CA ASN A 13 -5.03 5.65 -20.60
C ASN A 13 -5.60 6.09 -19.26
N ASP A 14 -5.97 7.36 -19.16
CA ASP A 14 -6.89 7.80 -18.12
C ASP A 14 -8.21 7.03 -18.26
N PRO A 15 -8.88 6.69 -17.15
CA PRO A 15 -10.15 5.97 -17.20
C PRO A 15 -11.16 6.74 -18.06
N GLU A 16 -11.58 6.15 -19.18
CA GLU A 16 -12.43 6.83 -20.17
C GLU A 16 -13.91 6.79 -19.77
N ASN A 17 -14.28 5.82 -18.94
CA ASN A 17 -15.66 5.59 -18.53
C ASN A 17 -15.82 5.55 -17.01
N GLU A 18 -16.98 5.97 -16.51
CA GLU A 18 -17.32 5.99 -15.09
C GLU A 18 -17.13 4.61 -14.42
N LYS A 19 -17.41 3.53 -15.16
CA LYS A 19 -17.22 2.16 -14.70
C LYS A 19 -15.73 1.82 -14.47
N GLU A 20 -14.84 2.30 -15.33
CA GLU A 20 -13.40 2.07 -15.20
C GLU A 20 -12.83 2.85 -14.03
N LEU A 21 -13.25 4.11 -13.87
CA LEU A 21 -12.90 4.93 -12.71
C LEU A 21 -13.36 4.26 -11.41
N PHE A 22 -14.61 3.78 -11.35
CA PHE A 22 -15.12 3.07 -10.19
C PHE A 22 -14.31 1.81 -9.88
N ASN A 23 -14.02 0.99 -10.89
CA ASN A 23 -13.22 -0.23 -10.72
C ASN A 23 -11.80 0.09 -10.25
N LEU A 24 -11.18 1.14 -10.77
CA LEU A 24 -9.86 1.60 -10.37
C LEU A 24 -9.85 2.04 -8.90
N CYS A 25 -10.79 2.90 -8.50
CA CYS A 25 -10.93 3.34 -7.11
C CYS A 25 -11.19 2.16 -6.16
N HIS A 26 -12.08 1.23 -6.54
CA HIS A 26 -12.37 0.04 -5.76
C HIS A 26 -11.14 -0.85 -5.60
N ALA A 27 -10.41 -1.10 -6.69
CA ALA A 27 -9.21 -1.93 -6.65
C ALA A 27 -8.08 -1.26 -5.85
N PHE A 28 -7.95 0.07 -5.92
CA PHE A 28 -7.03 0.84 -5.10
C PHE A 28 -7.36 0.72 -3.60
N LEU A 29 -8.62 0.95 -3.23
CA LEU A 29 -9.07 0.83 -1.84
C LEU A 29 -8.84 -0.59 -1.31
N LYS A 30 -9.22 -1.61 -2.10
CA LYS A 30 -9.00 -3.02 -1.75
C LYS A 30 -7.52 -3.30 -1.50
N ASN A 31 -6.63 -2.81 -2.36
CA ASN A 31 -5.19 -3.00 -2.21
C ASN A 31 -4.64 -2.31 -0.95
N VAL A 32 -5.13 -1.12 -0.62
CA VAL A 32 -4.75 -0.45 0.65
C VAL A 32 -5.17 -1.30 1.85
N ILE A 33 -6.39 -1.81 1.84
CA ILE A 33 -6.91 -2.67 2.92
C ILE A 33 -6.09 -3.96 3.03
N GLU A 34 -5.84 -4.65 1.92
CA GLU A 34 -5.02 -5.88 1.87
C GLU A 34 -3.61 -5.62 2.43
N ARG A 35 -2.96 -4.54 2.03
CA ARG A 35 -1.62 -4.19 2.50
C ARG A 35 -1.58 -3.92 4.00
N ILE A 36 -2.62 -3.31 4.58
CA ILE A 36 -2.73 -3.13 6.03
C ILE A 36 -2.82 -4.48 6.74
N PHE A 37 -3.64 -5.39 6.23
CA PHE A 37 -3.75 -6.74 6.80
C PHE A 37 -2.44 -7.53 6.68
N ASP A 38 -1.70 -7.37 5.60
CA ASP A 38 -0.40 -8.03 5.42
C ASP A 38 0.64 -7.51 6.42
N ILE A 39 0.66 -6.21 6.69
CA ILE A 39 1.50 -5.63 7.77
C ILE A 39 1.10 -6.20 9.13
N PHE A 40 -0.20 -6.37 9.39
CA PHE A 40 -0.65 -6.93 10.66
C PHE A 40 -0.29 -8.42 10.80
N LYS A 41 -0.39 -9.19 9.72
CA LYS A 41 0.05 -10.60 9.67
C LYS A 41 1.56 -10.76 9.84
N SER A 42 2.36 -9.84 9.30
CA SER A 42 3.81 -9.88 9.46
C SER A 42 4.24 -9.51 10.88
N ARG A 43 3.57 -8.53 11.50
CA ARG A 43 3.93 -8.01 12.84
C ARG A 43 3.33 -8.78 14.00
N PHE A 44 2.10 -9.27 13.88
CA PHE A 44 1.40 -9.95 14.96
C PHE A 44 1.07 -11.38 14.59
N ILE A 45 1.70 -12.33 15.30
CA ILE A 45 1.54 -13.77 15.06
C ILE A 45 0.08 -14.24 15.18
N ILE A 46 -0.74 -13.51 15.93
CA ILE A 46 -2.16 -13.79 16.14
C ILE A 46 -2.99 -13.72 14.85
N PHE A 47 -2.51 -13.05 13.79
CA PHE A 47 -3.17 -13.01 12.49
C PHE A 47 -2.68 -14.09 11.51
N LYS A 48 -1.66 -14.89 11.87
CA LYS A 48 -1.15 -15.97 11.01
C LYS A 48 -2.03 -17.23 11.00
N SER A 49 -2.95 -17.35 11.95
CA SER A 49 -3.90 -18.46 12.06
C SER A 49 -5.33 -17.96 12.17
N THR A 50 -6.29 -18.84 11.88
CA THR A 50 -7.71 -18.54 12.08
C THR A 50 -7.97 -18.30 13.56
N LEU A 51 -8.48 -17.10 13.88
CA LEU A 51 -8.82 -16.76 15.26
C LEU A 51 -10.10 -17.51 15.67
N PRO A 52 -10.08 -18.35 16.72
CA PRO A 52 -11.25 -19.08 17.21
C PRO A 52 -12.19 -18.17 18.04
N PHE A 53 -12.25 -16.89 17.71
CA PHE A 53 -12.99 -15.88 18.45
C PHE A 53 -14.26 -15.47 17.72
N LEU A 54 -15.26 -15.00 18.47
CA LEU A 54 -16.45 -14.37 17.90
C LEU A 54 -16.04 -13.14 17.08
N PHE A 55 -16.82 -12.81 16.05
CA PHE A 55 -16.53 -11.69 15.15
C PHE A 55 -16.29 -10.37 15.91
N LYS A 56 -17.08 -10.09 16.95
CA LYS A 56 -16.90 -8.91 17.81
C LYS A 56 -15.48 -8.83 18.41
N THR A 57 -14.99 -9.95 18.95
CA THR A 57 -13.66 -10.05 19.53
C THR A 57 -12.57 -9.92 18.48
N GLN A 58 -12.79 -10.45 17.27
CA GLN A 58 -11.84 -10.27 16.16
C GLN A 58 -11.70 -8.79 15.78
N VAL A 59 -12.81 -8.04 15.74
CA VAL A 59 -12.80 -6.59 15.47
C VAL A 59 -12.07 -5.82 16.57
N GLU A 60 -12.35 -6.11 17.84
CA GLU A 60 -11.65 -5.49 18.98
C GLU A 60 -10.15 -5.74 18.93
N LEU A 61 -9.74 -6.95 18.56
CA LEU A 61 -8.34 -7.35 18.45
C LEU A 61 -7.62 -6.61 17.30
N VAL A 62 -8.27 -6.43 16.14
CA VAL A 62 -7.76 -5.58 15.06
C VAL A 62 -7.57 -4.13 15.53
N LEU A 63 -8.54 -3.58 16.28
CA LEU A 63 -8.45 -2.21 16.79
C LEU A 63 -7.29 -2.04 17.77
N ILE A 64 -7.13 -2.97 18.72
CA ILE A 64 -6.01 -2.96 19.69
C ILE A 64 -4.67 -3.04 18.95
N CYS A 65 -4.54 -3.93 17.97
CA CYS A 65 -3.32 -4.06 17.17
C CYS A 65 -3.02 -2.78 16.37
N ALA A 66 -4.03 -2.13 15.81
CA ALA A 66 -3.86 -0.85 15.12
C ALA A 66 -3.39 0.26 16.07
N THR A 67 -4.01 0.38 17.24
CA THR A 67 -3.60 1.34 18.27
C THR A 67 -2.15 1.09 18.73
N LEU A 68 -1.81 -0.17 18.99
CA LEU A 68 -0.46 -0.56 19.40
C LEU A 68 0.57 -0.27 18.30
N HIS A 69 0.26 -0.61 17.06
CA HIS A 69 1.11 -0.33 15.90
C HIS A 69 1.38 1.17 15.77
N ASN A 70 0.33 1.99 15.84
CA ASN A 70 0.45 3.45 15.72
C ASN A 70 1.23 4.06 16.89
N PHE A 71 1.02 3.56 18.11
CA PHE A 71 1.75 4.01 19.29
C PHE A 71 3.24 3.71 19.17
N LEU A 72 3.61 2.47 18.85
CA LEU A 72 5.00 2.07 18.68
C LEU A 72 5.69 2.79 17.52
N HIS A 73 4.97 3.05 16.43
CA HIS A 73 5.47 3.84 15.31
C HIS A 73 5.78 5.29 15.74
N LYS A 74 4.91 5.89 16.54
CA LYS A 74 5.06 7.27 17.01
C LYS A 74 6.19 7.43 18.03
N GLU A 75 6.25 6.53 19.03
CA GLU A 75 7.11 6.71 20.20
C GLU A 75 8.49 6.05 20.04
N CYS A 76 8.58 4.90 19.38
CA CYS A 76 9.80 4.10 19.39
C CYS A 76 10.64 4.20 18.10
N ARG A 77 10.24 5.02 17.12
CA ARG A 77 10.94 5.15 15.81
C ARG A 77 11.38 3.78 15.27
N PHE A 78 10.51 2.77 15.37
CA PHE A 78 10.76 1.43 14.85
C PHE A 78 10.71 1.45 13.31
N ASP A 79 11.72 2.06 12.70
CA ASP A 79 11.86 2.23 11.25
C ASP A 79 12.53 1.01 10.59
N GLU A 80 12.95 0.02 11.36
CA GLU A 80 13.72 -1.09 10.83
C GLU A 80 13.16 -2.44 11.29
N PHE A 81 11.98 -2.79 10.78
CA PHE A 81 11.60 -4.20 10.75
C PHE A 81 11.31 -4.54 9.30
N LEU A 82 12.33 -5.14 8.68
CA LEU A 82 12.29 -5.73 7.36
C LEU A 82 11.00 -6.54 7.23
N ILE A 83 10.03 -5.95 6.55
CA ILE A 83 9.11 -6.71 5.73
C ILE A 83 10.08 -7.38 4.76
N GLU A 84 10.43 -8.65 4.97
CA GLU A 84 11.20 -9.40 3.98
C GLU A 84 10.52 -9.13 2.64
N ALA A 85 11.26 -8.46 1.78
CA ALA A 85 10.83 -8.10 0.45
C ALA A 85 10.72 -9.40 -0.33
N VAL A 86 9.62 -10.12 -0.15
CA VAL A 86 9.15 -11.10 -1.11
C VAL A 86 8.45 -10.31 -2.22
N ASP A 87 9.27 -9.50 -2.91
CA ASP A 87 9.28 -9.19 -4.35
C ASP A 87 10.08 -7.89 -4.56
N GLU A 88 11.34 -8.06 -4.93
CA GLU A 88 12.33 -7.05 -5.29
C GLU A 88 11.91 -6.29 -6.56
N PHE A 89 11.67 -4.98 -6.47
CA PHE A 89 12.49 -3.94 -7.15
C PHE A 89 11.90 -2.54 -6.86
N SER A 90 12.67 -1.79 -6.09
CA SER A 90 12.71 -0.33 -6.04
C SER A 90 13.25 0.24 -7.35
N SER A 91 12.63 1.30 -7.88
CA SER A 91 13.37 2.49 -8.37
C SER A 91 12.35 3.56 -8.75
N SER A 92 12.29 4.66 -7.99
CA SER A 92 12.81 5.99 -8.40
C SER A 92 12.10 6.51 -9.66
N THR A 93 11.44 7.65 -9.71
CA THR A 93 11.73 8.95 -9.09
C THR A 93 10.60 9.84 -9.59
N LEU A 94 9.96 10.66 -8.75
CA LEU A 94 9.44 11.96 -9.21
C LEU A 94 9.71 13.00 -8.11
N LEU A 95 11.00 13.18 -7.79
CA LEU A 95 11.51 14.54 -7.74
C LEU A 95 11.83 14.88 -9.20
N ILE A 96 10.89 15.51 -9.89
CA ILE A 96 11.24 16.29 -11.08
C ILE A 96 11.49 17.71 -10.55
N ASN A 97 12.76 18.02 -10.37
CA ASN A 97 13.23 19.39 -10.52
C ASN A 97 13.16 19.69 -12.03
N GLU A 98 12.17 20.48 -12.45
CA GLU A 98 12.28 21.29 -13.67
C GLU A 98 13.02 22.57 -13.22
N ASP A 99 13.94 23.19 -13.94
CA ASP A 99 14.12 23.29 -15.38
C ASP A 99 15.54 23.83 -15.58
N HIS A 100 16.36 23.17 -16.41
CA HIS A 100 17.57 23.78 -16.94
C HIS A 100 17.27 24.18 -18.37
N THR A 101 16.92 25.46 -18.53
CA THR A 101 17.02 26.22 -19.77
C THR A 101 18.33 25.89 -20.48
N PHE A 102 18.28 25.32 -21.68
CA PHE A 102 19.18 25.69 -22.78
C PHE A 102 18.49 25.52 -24.14
N GLU A 103 18.61 26.58 -24.92
CA GLU A 103 18.05 26.92 -26.23
C GLU A 103 18.44 25.98 -27.39
N PRO A 104 17.74 26.09 -28.55
CA PRO A 104 17.88 25.16 -29.67
C PRO A 104 19.07 25.51 -30.56
N ILE A 105 19.63 24.50 -31.24
CA ILE A 105 20.52 24.73 -32.39
C ILE A 105 20.05 23.82 -33.53
N ILE A 106 19.40 24.49 -34.49
CA ILE A 106 19.25 24.27 -35.95
C ILE A 106 19.18 22.82 -36.43
#